data_AF-A0A4U8S8T0-F1
#
_entry.id   AF-A0A4U8S8T0-F1
#
_cell.length_a   1.000
_cell.length_b   1.000
_cell.length_c   1.000
_cell.angle_alpha   90.00
_cell.angle_beta   90.00
_cell.angle_gamma   90.00
#
_symmetry.space_group_name_H-M   'P 1'
#
loop_
_entity.id
_entity.type
_entity.pdbx_description
1 polymer ?
#
loop_
_entity_poly.entity_id
_entity_poly.type
_entity_poly.pdbx_seq_one_letter_code
_entity_poly.pdbx_strand_id
1 'polypeptide(L)'
;MGMFDWMSDVWDNIKSFFGFGDKAAKDMGKQDSYDRDSTSASAEQADRIHQSLVDLTNEAKNTACKLEDQIAHAIANNFRQLEDQIQKINNRKFGSISLNLPIRQIKYTNRVNVRHIKGVLMQDLMPKLSIGNKECLKILKLKAGKDKEAEMRNFINKSFKESLIRLRNDMDTKNKDCIDNVNDKLKTRLGVMKANAQKSLDVLEDLKSSDGKDIAQKEHKQLVVLQELFFVKYATLLNGKKLRGNNG
;
A
#
# COMPACT_ATOMS: atom_id res chain seq x y z
N MET A 1 14.64 -7.43 5.18
CA MET A 1 13.21 -7.44 5.52
C MET A 1 12.49 -6.59 4.50
N GLY A 2 11.71 -7.22 3.64
CA GLY A 2 11.01 -6.52 2.56
C GLY A 2 9.79 -5.78 3.09
N MET A 3 9.36 -4.75 2.37
CA MET A 3 8.14 -3.95 2.61
C MET A 3 6.83 -4.77 2.64
N PHE A 4 6.92 -6.10 2.60
CA PHE A 4 5.80 -7.04 2.52
C PHE A 4 5.62 -7.90 3.78
N ASP A 5 6.42 -7.71 4.84
CA ASP A 5 6.18 -8.37 6.14
C ASP A 5 4.82 -7.99 6.75
N TRP A 6 4.25 -6.81 6.41
CA TRP A 6 2.89 -6.46 6.85
C TRP A 6 1.80 -7.38 6.30
N MET A 7 2.09 -8.13 5.24
CA MET A 7 1.14 -9.11 4.72
C MET A 7 1.08 -10.36 5.58
N SER A 8 2.05 -10.70 6.45
CA SER A 8 1.93 -11.94 7.26
C SER A 8 0.72 -11.87 8.20
N ASP A 9 0.60 -10.78 8.95
CA ASP A 9 -0.47 -10.57 9.92
C ASP A 9 -1.82 -10.36 9.22
N VAL A 10 -1.81 -9.68 8.07
CA VAL A 10 -3.00 -9.53 7.23
C VAL A 10 -3.37 -10.87 6.58
N TRP A 11 -2.41 -11.72 6.22
CA TRP A 11 -2.63 -13.01 5.56
C TRP A 11 -3.22 -14.05 6.52
N ASP A 12 -2.76 -14.09 7.76
CA ASP A 12 -3.34 -14.97 8.78
C ASP A 12 -4.76 -14.53 9.15
N ASN A 13 -5.03 -13.22 9.17
CA ASN A 13 -6.40 -12.71 9.27
C ASN A 13 -7.24 -13.03 8.02
N ILE A 14 -6.67 -12.92 6.80
CA ILE A 14 -7.32 -13.33 5.54
C ILE A 14 -7.72 -14.81 5.57
N LYS A 15 -6.87 -15.69 6.09
CA LYS A 15 -7.18 -17.12 6.25
C LYS A 15 -8.43 -17.35 7.09
N SER A 16 -8.64 -16.56 8.14
CA SER A 16 -9.84 -16.67 8.99
C SER A 16 -11.15 -16.37 8.26
N PHE A 17 -11.08 -15.63 7.15
CA PHE A 17 -12.24 -15.34 6.31
C PHE A 17 -12.53 -16.46 5.31
N PHE A 18 -11.58 -17.36 5.00
CA PHE A 18 -11.90 -18.53 4.19
C PHE A 18 -12.91 -19.42 4.92
N GLY A 19 -14.03 -19.72 4.26
CA GLY A 19 -15.16 -20.44 4.88
C GLY A 19 -16.42 -19.59 5.10
N PHE A 20 -16.40 -18.27 4.83
CA PHE A 20 -17.59 -17.40 4.89
C PHE A 20 -18.73 -17.79 3.90
N GLY A 21 -18.52 -18.83 3.09
CA GLY A 21 -19.53 -19.35 2.17
C GLY A 21 -20.05 -20.74 2.55
N ASP A 22 -19.58 -21.33 3.67
CA ASP A 22 -19.80 -22.74 3.95
C ASP A 22 -21.26 -23.07 4.21
N LYS A 23 -21.99 -22.16 4.86
CA LYS A 23 -23.43 -22.32 5.08
C LYS A 23 -24.18 -22.29 3.75
N ALA A 24 -23.92 -21.28 2.93
CA ALA A 24 -24.53 -21.16 1.61
C ALA A 24 -24.18 -22.33 0.68
N ALA A 25 -22.93 -22.79 0.70
CA ALA A 25 -22.50 -23.96 -0.06
C ALA A 25 -23.24 -25.24 0.37
N LYS A 26 -23.42 -25.45 1.68
CA LYS A 26 -24.21 -26.56 2.23
C LYS A 26 -25.68 -26.47 1.84
N ASP A 27 -26.28 -25.29 1.94
CA ASP A 27 -27.69 -25.08 1.60
C ASP A 27 -27.93 -25.30 0.10
N MET A 28 -27.01 -24.83 -0.76
CA MET A 28 -27.06 -25.08 -2.21
C MET A 28 -26.77 -26.54 -2.57
N GLY A 29 -25.92 -27.24 -1.81
CA GLY A 29 -25.65 -28.66 -1.99
C GLY A 29 -26.86 -29.56 -1.71
N LYS A 30 -27.77 -29.12 -0.83
CA LYS A 30 -29.04 -29.81 -0.52
C LYS A 30 -30.14 -29.53 -1.53
N GLN A 31 -30.00 -28.50 -2.36
CA GLN A 31 -31.00 -28.12 -3.35
C GLN A 31 -30.84 -28.95 -4.63
N ASP A 32 -31.97 -29.37 -5.20
CA ASP A 32 -32.02 -30.07 -6.48
C ASP A 32 -31.41 -29.26 -7.63
N SER A 33 -31.13 -29.93 -8.74
CA SER A 33 -30.58 -29.29 -9.94
C SER A 33 -31.50 -28.16 -10.39
N TYR A 34 -30.92 -26.99 -10.59
CA TYR A 34 -31.63 -25.80 -11.04
C TYR A 34 -31.16 -25.40 -12.42
N ASP A 35 -32.10 -25.33 -13.35
CA ASP A 35 -31.88 -24.75 -14.66
C ASP A 35 -32.86 -23.59 -14.84
N ARG A 36 -32.32 -22.38 -15.03
CA ARG A 36 -33.11 -21.16 -15.22
C ARG A 36 -33.99 -21.24 -16.48
N ASP A 37 -33.53 -21.99 -17.49
CA ASP A 37 -34.19 -22.06 -18.79
C ASP A 37 -35.09 -23.31 -18.93
N SER A 38 -35.19 -24.15 -17.90
CA SER A 38 -36.08 -25.33 -17.93
C SER A 38 -37.46 -25.01 -17.38
N THR A 39 -38.48 -25.57 -18.04
CA THR A 39 -39.91 -25.49 -17.65
C THR A 39 -40.24 -26.23 -16.35
N SER A 40 -39.24 -26.84 -15.69
CA SER A 40 -39.37 -27.65 -14.48
C SER A 40 -38.94 -26.95 -13.18
N ALA A 41 -38.43 -25.72 -13.26
CA ALA A 41 -38.08 -24.95 -12.06
C ALA A 41 -39.35 -24.46 -11.35
N SER A 42 -39.70 -25.09 -10.22
CA SER A 42 -40.76 -24.61 -9.35
C SER A 42 -40.40 -23.21 -8.80
N ALA A 43 -41.37 -22.30 -8.72
CA ALA A 43 -41.18 -20.97 -8.14
C ALA A 43 -40.58 -21.05 -6.73
N GLU A 44 -40.97 -22.04 -5.93
CA GLU A 44 -40.40 -22.27 -4.59
C GLU A 44 -38.90 -22.65 -4.62
N GLN A 45 -38.46 -23.37 -5.65
CA GLN A 45 -37.05 -23.76 -5.79
C GLN A 45 -36.21 -22.55 -6.20
N ALA A 46 -36.74 -21.71 -7.10
CA ALA A 46 -36.11 -20.45 -7.47
C ALA A 46 -35.98 -19.51 -6.25
N ASP A 47 -37.03 -19.38 -5.45
CA ASP A 47 -37.03 -18.54 -4.24
C ASP A 47 -36.00 -19.01 -3.20
N ARG A 48 -35.88 -20.33 -2.98
CA ARG A 48 -34.89 -20.90 -2.06
C ARG A 48 -33.45 -20.65 -2.52
N ILE A 49 -33.17 -20.80 -3.81
CA ILE A 49 -31.85 -20.51 -4.39
C ILE A 49 -31.53 -19.01 -4.28
N HIS A 50 -32.52 -18.16 -4.60
CA HIS A 50 -32.38 -16.73 -4.47
C HIS A 50 -32.09 -16.32 -3.02
N GLN A 51 -32.79 -16.89 -2.04
CA GLN A 51 -32.52 -16.61 -0.64
C GLN A 51 -31.12 -17.05 -0.22
N SER A 52 -30.67 -18.26 -0.60
CA SER A 52 -29.31 -18.72 -0.29
C SER A 52 -28.22 -17.84 -0.93
N LEU A 53 -28.46 -17.32 -2.13
CA LEU A 53 -27.54 -16.39 -2.79
C LEU A 53 -27.56 -14.99 -2.16
N VAL A 54 -28.72 -14.51 -1.71
CA VAL A 54 -28.84 -13.25 -0.97
C VAL A 54 -28.07 -13.34 0.35
N ASP A 55 -28.24 -14.44 1.08
CA ASP A 55 -27.52 -14.70 2.33
C ASP A 55 -26.01 -14.77 2.10
N LEU A 56 -25.57 -15.52 1.08
CA LEU A 56 -24.17 -15.59 0.66
C LEU A 56 -23.62 -14.20 0.31
N THR A 57 -24.39 -13.40 -0.43
CA THR A 57 -23.97 -12.07 -0.87
C THR A 57 -23.84 -11.12 0.33
N ASN A 58 -24.75 -11.20 1.30
CA ASN A 58 -24.69 -10.43 2.53
C ASN A 58 -23.48 -10.83 3.39
N GLU A 59 -23.19 -12.13 3.49
CA GLU A 59 -22.02 -12.64 4.19
C GLU A 59 -20.72 -12.22 3.48
N ALA A 60 -20.69 -12.31 2.15
CA ALA A 60 -19.59 -11.82 1.32
C ALA A 60 -19.34 -10.33 1.51
N LYS A 61 -20.41 -9.53 1.55
CA LYS A 61 -20.33 -8.09 1.76
C LYS A 61 -19.73 -7.76 3.13
N ASN A 62 -20.23 -8.39 4.20
CA ASN A 62 -19.74 -8.15 5.54
C ASN A 62 -18.28 -8.56 5.69
N THR A 63 -17.90 -9.71 5.11
CA THR A 63 -16.53 -10.20 5.09
C THR A 63 -15.60 -9.28 4.28
N ALA A 64 -16.03 -8.86 3.10
CA ALA A 64 -15.30 -7.92 2.25
C ALA A 64 -15.06 -6.60 2.97
N CYS A 65 -16.08 -5.99 3.59
CA CYS A 65 -15.93 -4.73 4.31
C CYS A 65 -14.96 -4.85 5.50
N LYS A 66 -15.08 -5.90 6.31
CA LYS A 66 -14.15 -6.11 7.44
C LYS A 66 -12.71 -6.26 6.97
N LEU A 67 -12.51 -7.01 5.88
CA LEU A 67 -11.18 -7.24 5.35
C LEU A 67 -10.60 -5.98 4.69
N GLU A 68 -11.40 -5.23 3.94
CA GLU A 68 -11.01 -3.91 3.40
C GLU A 68 -10.58 -2.96 4.53
N ASP A 69 -11.34 -2.92 5.63
CA ASP A 69 -11.00 -2.10 6.79
C ASP A 69 -9.66 -2.55 7.42
N GLN A 70 -9.43 -3.85 7.57
CA GLN A 70 -8.16 -4.38 8.10
C GLN A 70 -6.97 -4.05 7.17
N ILE A 71 -7.13 -4.24 5.86
CA ILE A 71 -6.11 -3.89 4.86
C ILE A 71 -5.83 -2.38 4.91
N ALA A 72 -6.87 -1.55 4.94
CA ALA A 72 -6.74 -0.10 5.03
C ALA A 72 -5.99 0.34 6.29
N HIS A 73 -6.29 -0.25 7.46
CA HIS A 73 -5.58 0.03 8.70
C HIS A 73 -4.11 -0.36 8.62
N ALA A 74 -3.80 -1.53 8.07
CA ALA A 74 -2.42 -2.01 7.98
C ALA A 74 -1.59 -1.15 7.00
N ILE A 75 -2.14 -0.78 5.85
CA ILE A 75 -1.50 0.19 4.94
C ILE A 75 -1.29 1.53 5.64
N ALA A 76 -2.32 2.05 6.33
CA ALA A 76 -2.22 3.33 7.02
C ALA A 76 -1.09 3.33 8.06
N ASN A 77 -0.95 2.25 8.83
CA ASN A 77 0.13 2.09 9.80
C ASN A 77 1.51 2.04 9.15
N ASN A 78 1.69 1.31 8.04
CA ASN A 78 2.96 1.26 7.32
C ASN A 78 3.37 2.64 6.79
N PHE A 79 2.44 3.36 6.19
CA PHE A 79 2.70 4.72 5.71
C PHE A 79 3.00 5.69 6.86
N ARG A 80 2.39 5.50 8.03
CA ARG A 80 2.70 6.28 9.24
C ARG A 80 4.11 6.00 9.75
N GLN A 81 4.54 4.73 9.78
CA GLN A 81 5.91 4.38 10.13
C GLN A 81 6.93 4.95 9.13
N LEU A 82 6.62 4.88 7.83
CA LEU A 82 7.45 5.49 6.78
C LEU A 82 7.53 7.01 6.96
N GLU A 83 6.41 7.67 7.25
CA GLU A 83 6.37 9.10 7.56
C GLU A 83 7.28 9.45 8.74
N ASP A 84 7.16 8.72 9.85
CA ASP A 84 7.96 8.97 11.07
C ASP A 84 9.47 8.82 10.79
N GLN A 85 9.87 7.79 10.04
CA GLN A 85 11.25 7.58 9.64
C GLN A 85 11.76 8.73 8.77
N ILE A 86 10.97 9.14 7.78
CA ILE A 86 11.33 10.23 6.88
C ILE A 86 11.37 11.57 7.62
N GLN A 87 10.48 11.80 8.58
CA GLN A 87 10.50 13.00 9.40
C GLN A 87 11.75 13.06 10.29
N LYS A 88 12.14 11.93 10.89
CA LYS A 88 13.42 11.83 11.62
C LYS A 88 14.61 12.15 10.71
N ILE A 89 14.61 11.63 9.49
CA ILE A 89 15.66 11.89 8.50
C ILE A 89 15.69 13.36 8.08
N ASN A 90 14.54 13.97 7.82
CA ASN A 90 14.44 15.39 7.44
C ASN A 90 14.85 16.35 8.56
N ASN A 91 14.61 15.97 9.82
CA ASN A 91 15.03 16.73 10.99
C ASN A 91 16.53 16.65 11.26
N ARG A 92 17.23 15.65 10.70
CA ARG A 92 18.69 15.57 10.75
C ARG A 92 19.29 16.54 9.74
N LYS A 93 20.34 17.24 10.17
CA LYS A 93 21.18 18.06 9.29
C LYS A 93 22.46 17.30 9.00
N PHE A 94 22.81 17.16 7.73
CA PHE A 94 24.11 16.66 7.30
C PHE A 94 24.91 17.86 6.79
N GLY A 95 25.61 18.52 7.70
CA GLY A 95 26.21 19.84 7.45
C GLY A 95 25.13 20.89 7.12
N SER A 96 25.22 21.52 5.95
CA SER A 96 24.24 22.47 5.40
C SER A 96 22.97 21.83 4.85
N ILE A 97 23.05 20.53 4.55
CA ILE A 97 22.12 19.91 3.60
C ILE A 97 21.01 19.23 4.41
N SER A 98 19.78 19.67 4.15
CA SER A 98 18.58 18.92 4.53
C SER A 98 18.15 18.05 3.35
N LEU A 99 17.77 16.80 3.65
CA LEU A 99 17.30 15.85 2.64
C LEU A 99 15.94 16.27 2.06
N ASN A 100 15.12 16.99 2.83
CA ASN A 100 13.79 17.50 2.47
C ASN A 100 12.97 16.50 1.61
N LEU A 101 12.87 15.28 2.12
CA LEU A 101 12.11 14.19 1.51
C LEU A 101 10.61 14.49 1.52
N PRO A 102 9.83 13.91 0.57
CA PRO A 102 8.50 14.39 0.24
C PRO A 102 7.39 13.88 1.18
N ILE A 103 7.43 14.27 2.45
CA ILE A 103 6.45 13.85 3.48
C ILE A 103 5.01 14.14 3.06
N ARG A 104 4.75 15.31 2.45
CA ARG A 104 3.40 15.68 2.00
C ARG A 104 2.84 14.72 0.95
N GLN A 105 3.70 14.24 0.05
CA GLN A 105 3.32 13.30 -0.98
C GLN A 105 2.97 11.93 -0.38
N ILE A 106 3.76 11.46 0.59
CA ILE A 106 3.52 10.19 1.30
C ILE A 106 2.18 10.23 2.06
N LYS A 107 1.89 11.34 2.74
CA LYS A 107 0.58 11.57 3.39
C LYS A 107 -0.57 11.52 2.40
N TYR A 108 -0.39 12.16 1.25
CA TYR A 108 -1.39 12.18 0.19
C TYR A 108 -1.63 10.78 -0.36
N THR A 109 -0.56 10.05 -0.73
CA THR A 109 -0.65 8.67 -1.22
C THR A 109 -1.35 7.76 -0.21
N ASN A 110 -1.00 7.85 1.08
CA ASN A 110 -1.67 7.07 2.12
C ASN A 110 -3.19 7.33 2.14
N ARG A 111 -3.60 8.60 2.14
CA ARG A 111 -5.02 8.99 2.14
C ARG A 111 -5.77 8.50 0.91
N VAL A 112 -5.12 8.52 -0.26
CA VAL A 112 -5.70 8.03 -1.52
C VAL A 112 -5.84 6.52 -1.47
N ASN A 113 -4.81 5.79 -1.03
CA ASN A 113 -4.83 4.33 -0.94
C ASN A 113 -5.89 3.82 0.03
N VAL A 114 -5.98 4.40 1.24
CA VAL A 114 -6.99 4.03 2.24
C VAL A 114 -8.41 4.24 1.69
N ARG A 115 -8.66 5.34 0.98
CA ARG A 115 -9.95 5.58 0.34
C ARG A 115 -10.23 4.60 -0.80
N HIS A 116 -9.21 4.28 -1.58
CA HIS A 116 -9.34 3.41 -2.73
C HIS A 116 -9.69 1.97 -2.35
N ILE A 117 -9.15 1.45 -1.25
CA ILE A 117 -9.42 0.06 -0.81
C ILE A 117 -10.91 -0.16 -0.53
N LYS A 118 -11.60 0.87 -0.03
CA LYS A 118 -12.99 0.76 0.40
C LYS A 118 -13.92 0.46 -0.77
N GLY A 119 -14.62 -0.66 -0.68
CA GLY A 119 -15.61 -1.13 -1.64
C GLY A 119 -15.04 -1.91 -2.84
N VAL A 120 -13.72 -2.07 -2.97
CA VAL A 120 -13.11 -2.76 -4.12
C VAL A 120 -13.43 -4.24 -4.13
N LEU A 121 -13.30 -4.93 -2.99
CA LEU A 121 -13.65 -6.34 -2.88
C LEU A 121 -15.14 -6.55 -3.08
N MET A 122 -15.98 -5.67 -2.52
CA MET A 122 -17.42 -5.76 -2.72
C MET A 122 -17.80 -5.62 -4.21
N GLN A 123 -17.26 -4.62 -4.90
CA GLN A 123 -17.52 -4.40 -6.33
C GLN A 123 -17.06 -5.57 -7.20
N ASP A 124 -15.98 -6.25 -6.83
CA ASP A 124 -15.46 -7.39 -7.58
C ASP A 124 -16.20 -8.70 -7.26
N LEU A 125 -16.65 -8.89 -6.02
CA LEU A 125 -17.31 -10.12 -5.56
C LEU A 125 -18.78 -10.21 -5.92
N MET A 126 -19.54 -9.11 -5.81
CA MET A 126 -20.99 -9.15 -6.01
C MET A 126 -21.41 -9.69 -7.40
N PRO A 127 -20.76 -9.30 -8.52
CA PRO A 127 -21.09 -9.86 -9.82
C PRO A 127 -20.70 -11.35 -9.96
N LYS A 128 -19.66 -11.79 -9.24
CA LYS A 128 -19.20 -13.18 -9.26
C LYS A 128 -20.18 -14.10 -8.54
N LEU A 129 -20.66 -13.69 -7.36
CA LEU A 129 -21.57 -14.50 -6.52
C LEU A 129 -23.05 -14.39 -6.93
N SER A 130 -23.35 -13.73 -8.04
CA SER A 130 -24.71 -13.57 -8.54
C SER A 130 -25.17 -14.77 -9.37
N ILE A 131 -26.49 -15.03 -9.35
CA ILE A 131 -27.16 -15.98 -10.25
C ILE A 131 -27.02 -15.61 -11.74
N GLY A 132 -26.58 -14.39 -12.05
CA GLY A 132 -26.22 -13.98 -13.41
C GLY A 132 -24.87 -14.53 -13.88
N ASN A 133 -24.05 -15.05 -12.97
CA ASN A 133 -22.73 -15.57 -13.28
C ASN A 133 -22.81 -16.98 -13.90
N LYS A 134 -22.12 -17.18 -15.02
CA LYS A 134 -22.11 -18.45 -15.77
C LYS A 134 -21.52 -19.61 -14.97
N GLU A 135 -20.49 -19.37 -14.15
CA GLU A 135 -19.90 -20.41 -13.30
C GLU A 135 -20.85 -20.77 -12.15
N CYS A 136 -21.47 -19.79 -11.51
CA CYS A 136 -22.50 -20.03 -10.49
C CYS A 136 -23.67 -20.87 -11.06
N LEU A 137 -24.17 -20.52 -12.25
CA LEU A 137 -25.23 -21.28 -12.92
C LEU A 137 -24.82 -22.71 -13.26
N LYS A 138 -23.58 -22.95 -13.70
CA LYS A 138 -23.07 -24.31 -13.97
C LYS A 138 -23.11 -25.17 -12.71
N ILE A 139 -22.75 -24.61 -11.55
CA ILE A 139 -22.77 -25.32 -10.26
C ILE A 139 -24.21 -25.57 -9.81
N LEU A 140 -25.11 -24.61 -10.01
CA LEU A 140 -26.53 -24.77 -9.68
C LEU A 140 -27.22 -25.88 -10.47
N LYS A 141 -26.77 -26.16 -11.70
CA LYS A 141 -27.25 -27.28 -12.56
C LYS A 141 -26.81 -28.67 -12.06
N LEU A 142 -25.83 -28.76 -11.16
CA LEU A 142 -25.42 -30.04 -10.59
C LEU A 142 -26.55 -30.64 -9.74
N LYS A 143 -26.56 -31.97 -9.66
CA LYS A 143 -27.47 -32.72 -8.79
C LYS A 143 -27.19 -32.39 -7.33
N ALA A 144 -28.21 -32.46 -6.49
CA ALA A 144 -28.06 -32.34 -5.05
C ALA A 144 -27.04 -33.38 -4.54
N GLY A 145 -26.18 -32.96 -3.63
CA GLY A 145 -25.15 -33.83 -3.05
C GLY A 145 -23.86 -33.10 -2.67
N LYS A 146 -22.90 -33.89 -2.19
CA LYS A 146 -21.60 -33.41 -1.71
C LYS A 146 -20.76 -32.75 -2.81
N ASP A 147 -20.90 -33.21 -4.05
CA ASP A 147 -20.16 -32.67 -5.19
C ASP A 147 -20.57 -31.22 -5.47
N LYS A 148 -21.89 -30.93 -5.44
CA LYS A 148 -22.42 -29.57 -5.60
C LYS A 148 -22.00 -28.65 -4.46
N GLU A 149 -22.01 -29.13 -3.22
CA GLU A 149 -21.49 -28.38 -2.06
C GLU A 149 -19.99 -28.05 -2.26
N ALA A 150 -19.19 -29.03 -2.64
CA ALA A 150 -17.74 -28.86 -2.83
C ALA A 150 -17.42 -27.87 -3.96
N GLU A 151 -18.10 -27.99 -5.10
CA GLU A 151 -17.95 -27.06 -6.23
C GLU A 151 -18.36 -25.63 -5.84
N MET A 152 -19.47 -25.47 -5.12
CA MET A 152 -19.90 -24.14 -4.65
C MET A 152 -18.90 -23.54 -3.66
N ARG A 153 -18.41 -24.33 -2.70
CA ARG A 153 -17.36 -23.90 -1.75
C ARG A 153 -16.09 -23.48 -2.48
N ASN A 154 -15.64 -24.28 -3.45
CA ASN A 154 -14.46 -23.99 -4.26
C ASN A 154 -14.64 -22.70 -5.07
N PHE A 155 -15.81 -22.51 -5.66
CA PHE A 155 -16.14 -21.31 -6.43
C PHE A 155 -16.11 -20.04 -5.57
N ILE A 156 -16.71 -20.08 -4.37
CA ILE A 156 -16.71 -18.95 -3.43
C ILE A 156 -15.28 -18.60 -3.01
N ASN A 157 -14.51 -19.61 -2.58
CA ASN A 157 -13.13 -19.43 -2.14
C ASN A 157 -12.21 -18.93 -3.27
N LYS A 158 -12.39 -19.45 -4.49
CA LYS A 158 -11.65 -19.00 -5.68
C LYS A 158 -11.98 -17.55 -6.01
N SER A 159 -13.27 -17.21 -6.09
CA SER A 159 -13.73 -15.84 -6.37
C SER A 159 -13.18 -14.84 -5.35
N PHE A 160 -13.15 -15.22 -4.08
CA PHE A 160 -12.56 -14.42 -3.00
C PHE A 160 -11.05 -14.23 -3.17
N LYS A 161 -10.32 -15.32 -3.39
CA LYS A 161 -8.87 -15.29 -3.58
C LYS A 161 -8.46 -14.43 -4.78
N GLU A 162 -9.16 -14.55 -5.90
CA GLU A 162 -8.89 -13.75 -7.11
C GLU A 162 -9.14 -12.26 -6.86
N SER A 163 -10.21 -11.92 -6.15
CA SER A 163 -10.54 -10.53 -5.81
C SER A 163 -9.46 -9.92 -4.91
N LEU A 164 -8.92 -10.70 -3.96
CA LEU A 164 -7.79 -10.28 -3.11
C LEU A 164 -6.49 -10.11 -3.88
N ILE A 165 -6.17 -11.03 -4.79
CA ILE A 165 -4.98 -10.90 -5.66
C ILE A 165 -5.08 -9.63 -6.52
N ARG A 166 -6.27 -9.34 -7.05
CA ARG A 166 -6.51 -8.12 -7.81
C ARG A 166 -6.30 -6.86 -6.97
N LEU A 167 -6.86 -6.81 -5.76
CA LEU A 167 -6.64 -5.68 -4.84
C LEU A 167 -5.16 -5.51 -4.51
N ARG A 168 -4.44 -6.61 -4.23
CA ARG A 168 -3.01 -6.59 -3.98
C ARG A 168 -2.22 -5.99 -5.14
N ASN A 169 -2.46 -6.47 -6.37
CA ASN A 169 -1.73 -6.00 -7.54
C ASN A 169 -1.96 -4.51 -7.81
N ASP A 170 -3.18 -4.02 -7.57
CA ASP A 170 -3.49 -2.59 -7.67
C ASP A 170 -2.76 -1.77 -6.60
N MET A 171 -2.72 -2.26 -5.35
CA MET A 171 -1.95 -1.62 -4.27
C MET A 171 -0.45 -1.62 -4.54
N ASP A 172 0.11 -2.73 -5.03
CA ASP A 172 1.54 -2.86 -5.37
C ASP A 172 1.93 -1.83 -6.43
N THR A 173 1.10 -1.68 -7.47
CA THR A 173 1.31 -0.68 -8.53
C THR A 173 1.30 0.74 -7.98
N LYS A 174 0.29 1.09 -7.18
CA LYS A 174 0.15 2.45 -6.63
C LYS A 174 1.23 2.80 -5.60
N ASN A 175 1.67 1.82 -4.82
CA ASN A 175 2.72 2.02 -3.83
C ASN A 175 4.09 2.15 -4.48
N LYS A 176 4.34 1.44 -5.60
CA LYS A 176 5.59 1.48 -6.33
C LYS A 176 5.99 2.90 -6.73
N ASP A 177 5.08 3.67 -7.31
CA ASP A 177 5.34 5.06 -7.71
C ASP A 177 5.77 5.95 -6.53
N CYS A 178 5.15 5.74 -5.36
CA CYS A 178 5.50 6.47 -4.15
C CYS A 178 6.89 6.10 -3.64
N ILE A 179 7.22 4.80 -3.65
CA ILE A 179 8.53 4.28 -3.21
C ILE A 179 9.62 4.76 -4.15
N ASP A 180 9.40 4.66 -5.46
CA ASP A 180 10.37 5.08 -6.48
C ASP A 180 10.67 6.58 -6.35
N ASN A 181 9.64 7.41 -6.14
CA ASN A 181 9.84 8.84 -5.92
C ASN A 181 10.67 9.16 -4.65
N VAL A 182 10.42 8.44 -3.55
CA VAL A 182 11.20 8.59 -2.32
C VAL A 182 12.64 8.13 -2.53
N ASN A 183 12.84 6.98 -3.19
CA ASN A 183 14.15 6.42 -3.51
C ASN A 183 14.97 7.33 -4.42
N ASP A 184 14.36 7.87 -5.47
CA ASP A 184 15.04 8.77 -6.40
C ASP A 184 15.47 10.06 -5.70
N LYS A 185 14.58 10.67 -4.91
CA LYS A 185 14.95 11.84 -4.10
C LYS A 185 16.07 11.54 -3.10
N LEU A 186 16.03 10.39 -2.44
CA LEU A 186 17.11 9.94 -1.55
C LEU A 186 18.43 9.81 -2.31
N LYS A 187 18.45 9.11 -3.44
CA LYS A 187 19.64 8.91 -4.29
C LYS A 187 20.22 10.24 -4.77
N THR A 188 19.37 11.14 -5.30
CA THR A 188 19.81 12.46 -5.76
C THR A 188 20.46 13.24 -4.63
N ARG A 189 19.85 13.26 -3.43
CA ARG A 189 20.38 14.03 -2.31
C ARG A 189 21.67 13.43 -1.74
N LEU A 190 21.76 12.10 -1.65
CA LEU A 190 22.99 11.41 -1.26
C LEU A 190 24.12 11.67 -2.27
N GLY A 191 23.80 11.71 -3.56
CA GLY A 191 24.74 12.08 -4.62
C GLY A 191 25.31 13.49 -4.42
N VAL A 192 24.45 14.48 -4.14
CA VAL A 192 24.88 15.85 -3.83
C VAL A 192 25.75 15.90 -2.56
N MET A 193 25.37 15.16 -1.51
CA MET A 193 26.17 15.09 -0.29
C MET A 193 27.57 14.49 -0.54
N LYS A 194 27.63 13.39 -1.31
CA LYS A 194 28.89 12.75 -1.67
C LYS A 194 29.79 13.69 -2.47
N ALA A 195 29.23 14.39 -3.47
CA ALA A 195 29.97 15.34 -4.28
C ALA A 195 30.52 16.51 -3.44
N ASN A 196 29.74 17.05 -2.51
CA ASN A 196 30.18 18.13 -1.63
C ASN A 196 31.25 17.67 -0.63
N ALA A 197 31.11 16.45 -0.08
CA ALA A 197 32.13 15.87 0.79
C ALA A 197 33.44 15.65 0.02
N GLN A 198 33.38 15.14 -1.21
CA GLN A 198 34.56 14.97 -2.06
C GLN A 198 35.24 16.30 -2.35
N LYS A 199 34.51 17.33 -2.78
CA LYS A 199 35.07 18.68 -2.98
C LYS A 199 35.74 19.22 -1.72
N SER A 200 35.15 18.98 -0.55
CA SER A 200 35.73 19.42 0.72
C SER A 200 37.03 18.67 1.03
N LEU A 201 37.09 17.36 0.74
CA LEU A 201 38.32 16.57 0.87
C LEU A 201 39.40 17.04 -0.10
N ASP A 202 39.06 17.27 -1.37
CA ASP A 202 40.00 17.75 -2.39
C ASP A 202 40.62 19.10 -1.96
N VAL A 203 39.80 20.03 -1.47
CA VAL A 203 40.26 21.33 -0.93
C VAL A 203 41.21 21.13 0.27
N LEU A 204 40.91 20.18 1.16
CA LEU A 204 41.76 19.89 2.32
C LEU A 204 43.09 19.22 1.90
N GLU A 205 43.07 18.33 0.91
CA GLU A 205 44.28 17.70 0.35
C GLU A 205 45.17 18.73 -0.36
N ASP A 206 44.59 19.66 -1.13
CA ASP A 206 45.29 20.80 -1.71
C ASP A 206 45.93 21.70 -0.63
N LEU A 207 45.22 21.95 0.47
CA LEU A 207 45.72 22.74 1.60
C LEU A 207 46.85 22.02 2.37
N LYS A 208 46.78 20.69 2.45
CA LYS A 208 47.83 19.85 3.07
C LYS A 208 49.07 19.76 2.19
N SER A 209 48.90 19.68 0.87
CA SER A 209 49.99 19.55 -0.11
C SER A 209 50.69 20.88 -0.41
N SER A 210 50.08 22.01 -0.05
CA SER A 210 50.65 23.37 -0.17
C SER A 210 51.54 23.77 1.02
N ASP A 211 52.26 22.82 1.60
CA ASP A 211 53.23 23.12 2.64
C ASP A 211 54.40 23.93 2.05
N GLY A 212 54.51 25.20 2.44
CA GLY A 212 55.63 26.08 2.09
C GLY A 212 55.45 27.09 0.95
N LYS A 213 54.26 27.26 0.34
CA LYS A 213 54.05 28.32 -0.68
C LYS A 213 52.85 29.21 -0.37
N ASP A 214 53.18 30.47 -0.10
CA ASP A 214 52.35 31.68 0.00
C ASP A 214 51.18 31.65 1.00
N ILE A 215 51.44 32.22 2.19
CA ILE A 215 50.51 32.35 3.32
C ILE A 215 49.21 33.05 2.90
N ALA A 216 49.29 34.03 1.99
CA ALA A 216 48.13 34.79 1.52
C ALA A 216 47.14 33.92 0.71
N GLN A 217 47.63 32.95 -0.08
CA GLN A 217 46.76 32.01 -0.79
C GLN A 217 46.08 31.03 0.17
N LYS A 218 46.76 30.62 1.24
CA LYS A 218 46.16 29.79 2.29
C LYS A 218 45.05 30.54 3.04
N GLU A 219 45.29 31.78 3.45
CA GLU A 219 44.30 32.62 4.12
C GLU A 219 43.09 32.90 3.24
N HIS A 220 43.30 33.18 1.95
CA HIS A 220 42.20 33.39 1.00
C HIS A 220 41.34 32.13 0.84
N LYS A 221 41.96 30.96 0.68
CA LYS A 221 41.21 29.69 0.59
C LYS A 221 40.48 29.34 1.90
N GLN A 222 41.09 29.60 3.06
CA GLN A 222 40.43 29.45 4.36
C GLN A 222 39.23 30.39 4.51
N LEU A 223 39.33 31.63 4.02
CA LEU A 223 38.23 32.60 3.98
C LEU A 223 37.08 32.13 3.08
N VAL A 224 37.36 31.56 1.91
CA VAL A 224 36.32 31.00 1.02
C VAL A 224 35.58 29.87 1.73
N VAL A 225 36.29 28.93 2.36
CA VAL A 225 35.68 27.84 3.13
C VAL A 225 34.86 28.38 4.30
N LEU A 226 35.39 29.35 5.06
CA LEU A 226 34.67 30.02 6.15
C LEU A 226 33.41 30.73 5.66
N GLN A 227 33.47 31.39 4.50
CA GLN A 227 32.34 32.11 3.92
C GLN A 227 31.26 31.13 3.45
N GLU A 228 31.63 30.03 2.81
CA GLU A 228 30.70 28.95 2.47
C GLU A 228 30.05 28.35 3.72
N LEU A 229 30.83 28.05 4.76
CA LEU A 229 30.33 27.57 6.06
C LEU A 229 29.42 28.61 6.74
N PHE A 230 29.72 29.90 6.62
CA PHE A 230 28.92 30.99 7.16
C PHE A 230 27.58 31.13 6.44
N PHE A 231 27.56 31.15 5.10
CA PHE A 231 26.32 31.19 4.32
C PHE A 231 25.44 29.96 4.59
N VAL A 232 26.06 28.79 4.74
CA VAL A 232 25.41 27.56 5.18
C VAL A 232 24.74 27.73 6.55
N LYS A 233 25.45 28.32 7.53
CA LYS A 233 24.94 28.55 8.90
C LYS A 233 23.84 29.62 8.93
N TYR A 234 23.95 30.65 8.08
CA TYR A 234 22.96 31.71 7.96
C TYR A 234 21.66 31.23 7.29
N ALA A 235 21.76 30.46 6.21
CA ALA A 235 20.61 29.85 5.54
C ALA A 235 19.85 28.88 6.46
N THR A 236 20.57 28.16 7.34
CA THR A 236 19.94 27.29 8.35
C THR A 236 19.24 28.06 9.47
N LEU A 237 19.70 29.26 9.84
CA LEU A 237 19.03 30.13 10.81
C LEU A 237 17.76 30.77 10.23
N LEU A 238 17.79 31.20 8.96
CA LEU A 238 16.62 31.76 8.28
C LEU A 238 15.50 30.73 8.09
N ASN A 239 15.85 29.50 7.67
CA ASN A 239 14.87 28.41 7.55
C ASN A 239 14.33 27.95 8.92
N GLY A 240 15.13 28.03 9.98
CA GLY A 240 14.68 27.75 11.35
C GLY A 240 13.70 28.80 11.91
N LYS A 241 13.86 30.08 11.54
CA LYS A 241 12.91 31.15 11.90
C LYS A 241 11.59 31.04 11.15
N LYS A 242 11.61 30.63 9.87
CA LYS A 242 10.39 30.43 9.06
C LYS A 242 9.48 29.31 9.61
N LEU A 243 10.04 28.31 10.30
CA LEU A 243 9.28 27.25 10.97
C LEU A 243 8.72 27.66 12.34
N ARG A 244 9.27 28.70 12.99
CA ARG A 244 8.76 29.23 14.27
C ARG A 244 7.73 30.35 14.11
N GLY A 245 7.67 31.01 12.96
CA GLY A 245 6.75 32.12 12.68
C GLY A 245 5.37 31.74 12.14
N ASN A 246 5.01 30.44 12.09
CA ASN A 246 3.74 29.96 11.52
C ASN A 246 2.80 29.34 12.56
N ASN A 247 3.05 29.57 13.85
CA ASN A 247 2.15 29.27 14.97
C ASN A 247 1.67 30.59 15.62
N GLY A 248 1.04 31.43 14.81
CA GLY A 248 0.29 32.62 15.24
C GLY A 248 -1.06 32.60 14.58
#